data_AF-A0A8S9L937-F1
#
_entry.id   AF-A0A8S9L937-F1
#
_cell.length_a   1.000
_cell.length_b   1.000
_cell.length_c   1.000
_cell.angle_alpha   90.00
_cell.angle_beta   90.00
_cell.angle_gamma   90.00
#
_symmetry.space_group_name_H-M   'P 1'
#
loop_
_entity.id
_entity.type
_entity.pdbx_description
1 polymer ?
#
loop_
_entity_poly.entity_id
_entity_poly.type
_entity_poly.pdbx_seq_one_letter_code
_entity_poly.pdbx_strand_id
1 'polypeptide(L)'
;MNETTTAEDDQERNRPPGVKAAKGHDKKKMAERKALSEFQDMWSIKKEDMAMKERLSKMKPLDSLLAKQVPLAEYEEALKKKLINELLLN
;
A
#
# COMPACT_ATOMS: atom_id res chain seq x y z
N MET A 1 16.61 -50.64 55.89
CA MET A 1 17.66 -49.63 55.64
C MET A 1 17.60 -49.39 54.14
N ASN A 2 17.07 -48.31 53.57
CA ASN A 2 16.97 -46.91 53.96
C ASN A 2 15.85 -46.23 53.14
N GLU A 3 14.91 -45.55 53.82
CA GLU A 3 14.08 -44.48 53.26
C GLU A 3 14.91 -43.20 53.20
N THR A 4 14.71 -42.32 52.21
CA THR A 4 14.80 -40.84 52.36
C THR A 4 14.08 -40.15 51.20
N THR A 5 12.90 -39.64 51.54
CA THR A 5 12.11 -38.55 50.92
C THR A 5 12.90 -37.25 50.80
N THR A 6 12.53 -36.35 49.87
CA THR A 6 12.56 -34.85 49.89
C THR A 6 12.82 -34.36 48.44
N ALA A 7 11.81 -34.06 47.64
CA ALA A 7 11.03 -32.81 47.56
C ALA A 7 11.82 -31.63 46.93
N GLU A 8 11.11 -30.92 46.04
CA GLU A 8 11.42 -29.57 45.52
C GLU A 8 12.53 -29.54 44.43
N ASP A 9 12.45 -28.78 43.34
CA ASP A 9 11.67 -27.59 43.05
C ASP A 9 11.53 -27.45 41.52
N ASP A 10 10.45 -26.79 41.13
CA ASP A 10 10.10 -26.33 39.81
C ASP A 10 11.31 -25.68 39.12
N GLN A 11 11.90 -26.35 38.12
CA GLN A 11 12.79 -25.68 37.17
C GLN A 11 11.92 -24.83 36.22
N GLU A 12 11.26 -23.83 36.82
CA GLU A 12 10.83 -22.62 36.16
C GLU A 12 12.08 -22.09 35.46
N ARG A 13 12.08 -22.25 34.13
CA ARG A 13 13.16 -21.86 33.23
C ARG A 13 13.35 -20.35 33.30
N ASN A 14 13.99 -19.86 34.34
CA ASN A 14 14.46 -18.51 34.51
C ASN A 14 15.67 -18.30 33.59
N ARG A 15 15.34 -18.16 32.31
CA ARG A 15 16.28 -17.76 31.25
C ARG A 15 16.88 -16.40 31.64
N PRO A 16 18.19 -16.18 31.38
CA PRO A 16 18.92 -15.04 31.89
C PRO A 16 18.26 -13.70 31.52
N PRO A 17 18.22 -12.72 32.45
CA PRO A 17 17.61 -11.41 32.25
C PRO A 17 18.38 -10.66 31.15
N GLY A 18 17.85 -10.71 29.94
CA GLY A 18 18.48 -10.13 28.75
C GLY A 18 17.99 -10.80 27.45
N VAL A 19 17.74 -12.11 27.49
CA VAL A 19 17.26 -12.87 26.33
C VAL A 19 15.78 -12.55 26.03
N LYS A 20 14.99 -12.18 27.05
CA LYS A 20 13.59 -11.71 26.89
C LYS A 20 13.51 -10.34 26.19
N ALA A 21 14.40 -9.40 26.52
CA ALA A 21 14.38 -8.05 25.94
C ALA A 21 14.86 -8.03 24.48
N ALA A 22 15.96 -8.72 24.18
CA ALA A 22 16.48 -8.81 22.81
C ALA A 22 15.46 -9.47 21.85
N LYS A 23 14.84 -10.59 22.26
CA LYS A 23 13.84 -11.28 21.43
C LYS A 23 12.53 -10.51 21.25
N GLY A 24 12.12 -9.69 22.23
CA GLY A 24 10.94 -8.82 22.12
C GLY A 24 11.14 -7.69 21.10
N HIS A 25 12.33 -7.09 21.11
CA HIS A 25 12.69 -6.01 20.20
C HIS A 25 12.76 -6.46 18.73
N ASP A 26 13.33 -7.65 18.46
CA ASP A 26 13.38 -8.18 17.09
C ASP A 26 11.99 -8.50 16.52
N LYS A 27 11.09 -9.05 17.33
CA LYS A 27 9.69 -9.29 16.94
C LYS A 27 8.95 -7.98 16.63
N LYS A 28 9.17 -6.94 17.44
CA LYS A 28 8.58 -5.61 17.23
C LYS A 28 9.08 -4.99 15.93
N LYS A 29 10.39 -5.02 15.66
CA LYS A 29 10.97 -4.55 14.39
C LYS A 29 10.42 -5.27 13.16
N MET A 30 10.21 -6.59 13.25
CA MET A 30 9.61 -7.35 12.14
C MET A 30 8.14 -6.99 11.92
N ALA A 31 7.37 -6.77 12.99
CA ALA A 31 5.98 -6.31 12.89
C ALA A 31 5.88 -4.90 12.31
N GLU A 32 6.73 -3.97 12.75
CA GLU A 32 6.82 -2.60 12.21
C GLU A 32 7.21 -2.60 10.74
N ARG A 33 8.18 -3.42 10.33
CA ARG A 33 8.55 -3.58 8.91
C ARG A 33 7.38 -4.09 8.05
N LYS A 34 6.60 -5.05 8.57
CA LYS A 34 5.40 -5.55 7.89
C LYS A 34 4.35 -4.44 7.74
N ALA A 35 4.05 -3.71 8.81
CA ALA A 35 3.11 -2.60 8.77
C ALA A 35 3.56 -1.53 7.75
N LEU A 36 4.85 -1.16 7.74
CA LEU A 36 5.38 -0.20 6.76
C LEU A 36 5.25 -0.71 5.32
N SER A 37 5.50 -2.00 5.08
CA SER A 37 5.29 -2.62 3.76
C SER A 37 3.83 -2.53 3.34
N GLU A 38 2.90 -2.88 4.22
CA GLU A 38 1.46 -2.80 3.96
C GLU A 38 1.01 -1.37 3.66
N PHE A 39 1.55 -0.37 4.38
CA PHE A 39 1.29 1.05 4.10
C PHE A 39 1.83 1.47 2.73
N GLN A 40 3.03 1.01 2.36
CA GLN A 40 3.63 1.31 1.06
C GLN A 40 2.81 0.69 -0.09
N ASP A 41 2.33 -0.54 0.08
CA ASP A 41 1.48 -1.22 -0.89
C ASP A 41 0.15 -0.48 -1.07
N MET A 42 -0.49 -0.10 0.04
CA MET A 42 -1.73 0.69 0.03
C MET A 42 -1.54 2.04 -0.66
N TRP A 43 -0.42 2.72 -0.40
CA TRP A 43 -0.11 4.00 -1.05
C TRP A 43 0.11 3.83 -2.55
N SER A 44 0.77 2.76 -2.97
CA SER A 44 1.01 2.43 -4.38
C SER A 44 -0.31 2.20 -5.11
N ILE A 45 -1.19 1.37 -4.55
CA ILE A 45 -2.55 1.14 -5.06
C ILE A 45 -3.33 2.46 -5.14
N LYS A 46 -3.23 3.30 -4.11
CA LYS A 46 -3.91 4.58 -4.09
C LYS A 46 -3.42 5.51 -5.21
N LYS A 47 -2.12 5.52 -5.47
CA LYS A 47 -1.52 6.33 -6.55
C LYS A 47 -2.01 5.86 -7.92
N GLU A 48 -2.06 4.54 -8.15
CA GLU A 48 -2.58 3.96 -9.39
C GLU A 48 -4.07 4.26 -9.59
N ASP A 49 -4.89 4.11 -8.53
CA ASP A 49 -6.32 4.46 -8.55
C ASP A 49 -6.53 5.94 -8.92
N MET A 50 -5.74 6.85 -8.34
CA MET A 50 -5.82 8.27 -8.66
C MET A 50 -5.41 8.55 -10.11
N ALA A 51 -4.36 7.91 -10.62
CA ALA A 51 -3.94 8.05 -12.01
C ALA A 51 -5.02 7.54 -12.99
N MET A 52 -5.65 6.39 -12.70
CA MET A 52 -6.76 5.88 -13.50
C MET A 52 -7.98 6.82 -13.46
N LYS A 53 -8.32 7.37 -12.29
CA LYS A 53 -9.41 8.34 -12.15
C LYS A 53 -9.15 9.62 -12.94
N GLU A 54 -7.92 10.11 -12.95
CA GLU A 54 -7.52 11.26 -13.77
C GLU A 54 -7.65 10.98 -15.27
N ARG A 55 -7.26 9.78 -15.73
CA ARG A 55 -7.47 9.38 -17.13
C ARG A 55 -8.96 9.30 -17.47
N LEU A 56 -9.78 8.69 -16.61
CA LEU A 56 -11.22 8.57 -16.81
C LEU A 56 -11.95 9.92 -16.81
N SER A 57 -11.52 10.88 -15.99
CA SER A 57 -12.13 12.21 -15.93
C SER A 57 -11.94 12.98 -17.25
N LYS A 58 -10.85 12.71 -17.97
CA LYS A 58 -10.53 13.28 -19.29
C LYS A 58 -11.24 12.57 -20.45
N MET A 59 -11.68 11.32 -20.30
CA MET A 59 -12.39 10.59 -21.36
C MET A 59 -13.80 11.14 -21.62
N LYS A 60 -14.59 11.40 -20.57
CA LYS A 60 -15.96 11.95 -20.71
C LYS A 60 -16.05 13.23 -21.56
N PRO A 61 -15.24 14.27 -21.34
CA PRO A 61 -15.27 15.46 -22.19
C PRO A 61 -14.78 15.16 -23.61
N LEU A 62 -13.82 14.26 -23.80
CA LEU A 62 -13.37 13.83 -25.13
C LEU A 62 -14.49 13.13 -25.90
N ASP A 63 -15.22 12.22 -25.26
CA ASP A 63 -16.38 11.53 -25.86
C ASP A 63 -17.47 12.53 -26.29
N SER A 64 -17.75 13.51 -25.44
CA SER A 64 -18.70 14.59 -25.76
C SER A 64 -18.24 15.41 -26.97
N LEU A 65 -16.95 15.76 -27.05
CA LEU A 65 -16.38 16.47 -28.20
C LEU A 65 -16.37 15.63 -29.48
N LEU A 66 -16.24 14.31 -29.38
CA LEU A 66 -16.30 13.39 -30.51
C LEU A 66 -17.73 13.17 -31.01
N ALA A 67 -18.73 13.21 -30.14
CA ALA A 67 -20.14 13.03 -30.49
C ALA A 67 -20.76 14.23 -31.23
N LYS A 68 -20.17 15.42 -31.11
CA LYS A 68 -20.64 16.61 -31.81
C LYS A 68 -20.45 16.45 -33.33
N GLN A 69 -21.55 16.54 -34.09
CA GLN A 69 -21.55 16.55 -35.57
C GLN A 69 -21.36 17.93 -36.19
N VAL A 70 -21.45 18.99 -35.37
CA VAL A 70 -21.25 20.38 -35.80
C VAL A 70 -19.75 20.70 -35.81
N PRO A 71 -19.26 21.56 -36.72
CA PRO A 71 -17.89 22.05 -36.67
C PRO A 71 -17.55 22.59 -35.29
N LEU A 72 -16.47 22.05 -34.69
CA LEU A 72 -15.98 22.48 -33.40
C LEU A 72 -15.41 23.89 -33.52
N ALA A 73 -15.60 24.71 -32.49
CA ALA A 73 -14.87 25.96 -32.39
C ALA A 73 -13.37 25.69 -32.25
N GLU A 74 -12.53 26.62 -32.69
CA GLU A 74 -11.07 26.45 -32.71
C GLU A 74 -10.49 26.02 -31.34
N TYR A 75 -11.00 26.60 -30.26
CA TYR A 75 -10.58 26.24 -28.90
C TYR A 75 -11.01 24.82 -28.48
N GLU A 76 -12.18 24.35 -28.95
CA GLU A 76 -12.65 22.99 -28.68
C GLU A 76 -11.83 21.97 -29.46
N GLU A 77 -11.46 22.31 -30.70
CA GLU A 77 -10.61 21.46 -31.52
C GLU A 77 -9.18 21.37 -30.93
N ALA A 78 -8.63 22.48 -30.45
CA ALA A 78 -7.36 22.50 -29.73
C ALA A 78 -7.42 21.63 -28.45
N LEU A 79 -8.50 21.75 -27.67
CA LEU A 79 -8.72 20.92 -26.48
C LEU A 79 -8.82 19.43 -26.83
N LYS A 80 -9.58 19.10 -27.88
CA LYS A 80 -9.71 17.72 -28.38
C LYS A 80 -8.35 17.13 -28.76
N LYS A 81 -7.53 17.87 -29.53
CA LYS A 81 -6.17 17.45 -29.89
C LYS A 81 -5.30 17.23 -28.65
N LYS A 82 -5.36 18.14 -27.68
CA LYS A 82 -4.62 18.02 -26.42
C LYS A 82 -5.01 16.76 -25.63
N LEU A 83 -6.31 16.50 -25.46
CA LEU A 83 -6.82 15.33 -24.74
C LEU A 83 -6.44 14.02 -25.43
N ILE A 84 -6.51 13.98 -26.77
CA ILE A 84 -6.08 12.81 -27.56
C ILE A 84 -4.59 12.52 -27.34
N ASN A 85 -3.73 13.54 -27.43
CA ASN A 85 -2.30 13.38 -27.20
C ASN A 85 -2.01 12.87 -25.79
N GLU A 86 -2.65 13.45 -24.78
CA GLU A 86 -2.44 13.07 -23.38
C GLU A 86 -2.97 11.67 -23.03
N LEU A 87 -4.03 11.20 -23.70
CA LEU A 87 -4.63 9.90 -23.40
C LEU A 87 -4.07 8.74 -24.24
N LEU A 88 -3.63 9.00 -25.47
CA LEU A 88 -3.26 7.99 -26.46
C LEU A 88 -1.78 8.03 -26.90
N LEU A 89 -1.06 9.14 -26.69
CA LEU A 89 0.35 9.28 -27.07
C LEU A 89 1.30 9.33 -25.86
N ASN A 90 0.76 9.20 -24.64
CA ASN A 90 1.52 9.04 -23.41
C ASN A 90 1.92 7.59 -23.16
#